data_AF-A0A7Y2N6K0-F1
#
_entry.id   AF-A0A7Y2N6K0-F1
#
_cell.length_a   1.000
_cell.length_b   1.000
_cell.length_c   1.000
_cell.angle_alpha   90.00
_cell.angle_beta   90.00
_cell.angle_gamma   90.00
#
_symmetry.space_group_name_H-M   'P 1'
#
loop_
_entity.id
_entity.type
_entity.pdbx_description
1 polymer ?
#
loop_
_entity_poly.entity_id
_entity_poly.type
_entity_poly.pdbx_seq_one_letter_code
_entity_poly.pdbx_strand_id
1 'polypeptide(L)'
;MDPDREVAPQHAAYIWQRLWEMRDLAPISAVMPAVVSSPCPLLPDETADATLVATLTQVPAGSAWVSFEVDLVRYAGRDGELRETLLDAALRSRVEEGERLHDETRWIDPDQAHDSRNNRRLSVFVRGWGDLVAIRGADPASLDTLRDLEALADRIAGVLGTASRDIAGASGYCPAIDITGAGVLRHGQEMNALWRRAVMNNGVRHRNLLTISPWDVFPRAAPAAFRYMNLLPVVRKAHSVSLRRDANIAHWQAADFRAFHERVAAILRSAVDAPPVARRL
;
A
#
# COMPACT_ATOMS: atom_id res chain seq x y z
N MET A 1 -24.51 -16.33 -3.90
CA MET A 1 -24.17 -17.02 -2.64
C MET A 1 -24.58 -16.11 -1.52
N ASP A 2 -25.26 -16.65 -0.52
CA ASP A 2 -25.69 -15.94 0.67
C ASP A 2 -24.46 -15.46 1.47
N PRO A 3 -24.25 -14.14 1.68
CA PRO A 3 -23.09 -13.63 2.41
C PRO A 3 -23.13 -13.94 3.91
N ASP A 4 -24.27 -14.39 4.44
CA ASP A 4 -24.49 -14.62 5.88
C ASP A 4 -24.50 -16.10 6.29
N ARG A 5 -24.02 -17.00 5.41
CA ARG A 5 -23.79 -18.39 5.82
C ARG A 5 -22.56 -18.44 6.73
N GLU A 6 -22.78 -18.39 8.04
CA GLU A 6 -21.77 -18.71 9.06
C GLU A 6 -21.02 -19.97 8.64
N VAL A 7 -19.76 -19.80 8.23
CA VAL A 7 -18.88 -20.92 7.92
C VAL A 7 -18.66 -21.65 9.23
N ALA A 8 -19.18 -22.88 9.34
CA ALA A 8 -19.01 -23.69 10.54
C ALA A 8 -17.55 -23.65 11.02
N PRO A 9 -17.26 -23.44 12.31
CA PRO A 9 -15.89 -23.22 12.81
C PRO A 9 -14.88 -24.29 12.37
N GLN A 10 -15.35 -25.52 12.18
CA GLN A 10 -14.58 -26.66 11.68
C GLN A 10 -14.14 -26.49 10.21
N HIS A 11 -14.99 -25.92 9.35
CA HIS A 11 -14.64 -25.58 7.97
C HIS A 11 -13.63 -24.43 7.91
N ALA A 12 -13.75 -23.42 8.77
CA ALA A 12 -12.78 -22.33 8.84
C ALA A 12 -11.38 -22.83 9.27
N ALA A 13 -11.32 -23.71 10.28
CA ALA A 13 -10.07 -24.33 10.71
C ALA A 13 -9.42 -25.17 9.60
N TYR A 14 -10.23 -25.93 8.84
CA TYR A 14 -9.75 -26.70 7.69
C TYR A 14 -9.15 -25.81 6.59
N ILE A 15 -9.79 -24.69 6.26
CA ILE A 15 -9.29 -23.74 5.25
C ILE A 15 -7.93 -23.17 5.68
N TRP A 16 -7.79 -22.74 6.93
CA TRP A 16 -6.51 -22.22 7.43
C TRP A 16 -5.40 -23.27 7.43
N GLN A 17 -5.72 -24.51 7.78
CA GLN A 17 -4.78 -25.62 7.69
C GLN A 17 -4.31 -25.85 6.25
N ARG A 18 -5.23 -25.81 5.27
CA ARG A 18 -4.88 -25.93 3.85
C ARG A 18 -4.02 -24.77 3.36
N LEU A 19 -4.36 -23.53 3.71
CA LEU A 19 -3.55 -22.36 3.38
C LEU A 19 -2.14 -22.46 4.00
N TRP A 20 -2.03 -22.95 5.23
CA TRP A 20 -0.76 -23.20 5.89
C TRP A 20 0.09 -24.25 5.16
N GLU A 21 -0.51 -25.38 4.77
CA GLU A 21 0.17 -26.43 3.98
C GLU A 21 0.69 -25.90 2.63
N MET A 22 0.01 -24.90 2.10
CA MET A 22 0.26 -24.29 0.79
C MET A 22 1.12 -23.02 0.83
N ARG A 23 1.56 -22.57 2.02
CA ARG A 23 2.22 -21.26 2.24
C ARG A 23 3.50 -21.00 1.44
N ASP A 24 4.16 -22.06 0.97
CA ASP A 24 5.40 -22.00 0.20
C ASP A 24 5.14 -22.14 -1.32
N LEU A 25 3.88 -22.32 -1.73
CA LEU A 25 3.47 -22.35 -3.14
C LEU A 25 3.14 -20.92 -3.62
N ALA A 26 3.71 -20.55 -4.77
CA ALA A 26 3.52 -19.24 -5.37
C ALA A 26 2.25 -19.17 -6.26
N PRO A 27 1.44 -18.10 -6.19
CA PRO A 27 1.17 -17.24 -5.04
C PRO A 27 -0.16 -17.66 -4.40
N ILE A 28 -0.10 -18.46 -3.33
CA ILE A 28 -1.31 -18.72 -2.53
C ILE A 28 -1.50 -17.54 -1.58
N SER A 29 -2.27 -16.58 -2.06
CA SER A 29 -2.83 -15.50 -1.26
C SER A 29 -3.99 -16.07 -0.44
N ALA A 30 -3.91 -16.00 0.89
CA ALA A 30 -5.14 -15.75 1.62
C ALA A 30 -5.68 -14.44 1.03
N VAL A 31 -6.76 -14.53 0.24
CA VAL A 31 -7.37 -13.35 -0.39
C VAL A 31 -7.98 -12.53 0.74
N MET A 32 -7.18 -11.62 1.27
CA MET A 32 -7.64 -10.61 2.20
C MET A 32 -8.54 -9.69 1.39
N PRO A 33 -9.76 -9.35 1.86
CA PRO A 33 -10.50 -8.25 1.27
C PRO A 33 -9.62 -7.03 1.39
N ALA A 34 -9.04 -6.64 0.26
CA ALA A 34 -8.08 -5.57 0.17
C ALA A 34 -8.69 -4.50 -0.71
N VAL A 35 -8.57 -3.27 -0.24
CA VAL A 35 -8.81 -2.10 -1.06
C VAL A 35 -7.46 -1.48 -1.40
N VAL A 36 -7.37 -0.87 -2.57
CA VAL A 36 -6.32 0.11 -2.84
C VAL A 36 -6.89 1.50 -2.59
N SER A 37 -6.17 2.30 -1.82
CA SER A 37 -6.55 3.67 -1.49
C SER A 37 -5.70 4.67 -2.24
N SER A 38 -6.07 5.94 -2.16
CA SER A 38 -5.40 7.04 -2.86
C SER A 38 -4.90 8.09 -1.87
N PRO A 39 -3.72 8.71 -2.09
CA PRO A 39 -3.29 9.87 -1.31
C PRO A 39 -4.18 11.10 -1.59
N CYS A 40 -4.98 11.06 -2.65
CA CYS A 40 -5.98 12.07 -2.96
C CYS A 40 -7.37 11.62 -2.46
N PRO A 41 -7.97 12.32 -1.48
CA PRO A 41 -9.29 11.99 -0.93
C PRO A 41 -10.45 12.20 -1.91
N LEU A 42 -10.19 12.74 -3.10
CA LEU A 42 -11.20 12.90 -4.16
C LEU A 42 -11.37 11.63 -5.00
N LEU A 43 -10.44 10.69 -4.90
CA LEU A 43 -10.49 9.41 -5.60
C LEU A 43 -10.96 8.35 -4.61
N PRO A 44 -12.02 7.59 -4.92
CA PRO A 44 -12.50 6.54 -4.04
C PRO A 44 -11.52 5.36 -4.01
N ASP A 45 -11.54 4.65 -2.88
CA ASP A 45 -10.90 3.35 -2.75
C ASP A 45 -11.48 2.35 -3.77
N GLU A 46 -10.64 1.43 -4.24
CA GLU A 46 -11.03 0.41 -5.22
C GLU A 46 -10.78 -0.99 -4.64
N THR A 47 -11.59 -1.95 -5.07
CA THR A 47 -11.37 -3.35 -4.70
C THR A 47 -10.09 -3.89 -5.35
N ALA A 48 -9.29 -4.62 -4.58
CA ALA A 48 -8.06 -5.26 -5.04
C ALA A 48 -8.28 -6.79 -5.17
N ASP A 49 -8.87 -7.19 -6.29
CA ASP A 49 -9.30 -8.57 -6.61
C ASP A 49 -8.31 -9.33 -7.51
N ALA A 50 -7.20 -8.71 -7.90
CA ALA A 50 -6.11 -9.31 -8.66
C ALA A 50 -4.75 -9.13 -7.96
N THR A 51 -3.71 -9.74 -8.52
CA THR A 51 -2.34 -9.66 -8.01
C THR A 51 -1.36 -9.32 -9.12
N LEU A 52 -0.55 -8.27 -8.91
CA LEU A 52 0.59 -7.96 -9.75
C LEU A 52 1.73 -8.94 -9.45
N VAL A 53 1.99 -9.86 -10.39
CA VAL A 53 2.90 -11.00 -10.17
C VAL A 53 4.31 -10.59 -9.74
N ALA A 54 4.86 -9.51 -10.31
CA ALA A 54 6.25 -9.09 -10.06
C ALA A 54 6.53 -8.73 -8.59
N THR A 55 5.56 -8.17 -7.89
CA THR A 55 5.69 -7.70 -6.51
C THR A 55 4.72 -8.39 -5.55
N LEU A 56 3.85 -9.27 -6.05
CA LEU A 56 2.71 -9.85 -5.32
C LEU A 56 1.83 -8.77 -4.67
N THR A 57 1.69 -7.61 -5.32
CA THR A 57 0.83 -6.51 -4.87
C THR A 57 -0.63 -6.82 -5.21
N GLN A 58 -1.53 -6.65 -4.25
CA GLN A 58 -2.97 -6.72 -4.51
C GLN A 58 -3.41 -5.46 -5.26
N VAL A 59 -4.05 -5.64 -6.40
CA VAL A 59 -4.43 -4.57 -7.33
C VAL A 59 -5.82 -4.80 -7.92
N PRO A 60 -6.51 -3.77 -8.44
CA PRO A 60 -7.73 -3.97 -9.21
C PRO A 60 -7.45 -4.82 -10.46
N ALA A 61 -8.36 -5.74 -10.81
CA ALA A 61 -8.25 -6.55 -12.01
C ALA A 61 -8.12 -5.68 -13.28
N GLY A 62 -7.24 -6.10 -14.20
CA GLY A 62 -7.00 -5.38 -15.47
C GLY A 62 -6.31 -4.02 -15.32
N SER A 63 -5.89 -3.61 -14.12
CA SER A 63 -5.22 -2.33 -13.92
C SER A 63 -3.73 -2.36 -14.28
N ALA A 64 -3.19 -1.20 -14.65
CA ALA A 64 -1.83 -1.00 -15.09
C ALA A 64 -1.00 -0.30 -14.01
N TRP A 65 0.03 -0.99 -13.52
CA TRP A 65 0.87 -0.53 -12.44
C TRP A 65 2.32 -0.45 -12.86
N VAL A 66 2.94 0.70 -12.60
CA VAL A 66 4.40 0.81 -12.60
C VAL A 66 4.88 0.55 -11.18
N SER A 67 5.88 -0.31 -11.02
CA SER A 67 6.35 -0.75 -9.71
C SER A 67 7.85 -0.62 -9.55
N PHE A 68 8.25 -0.12 -8.38
CA PHE A 68 9.65 -0.01 -7.98
C PHE A 68 9.84 -0.52 -6.56
N GLU A 69 11.04 -0.99 -6.26
CA GLU A 69 11.42 -1.43 -4.93
C GLU A 69 12.40 -0.42 -4.29
N VAL A 70 12.13 -0.04 -3.05
CA VAL A 70 13.03 0.78 -2.23
C VAL A 70 13.27 0.05 -0.91
N ASP A 71 14.50 -0.44 -0.73
CA ASP A 71 14.91 -1.14 0.49
C ASP A 71 15.52 -0.14 1.49
N LEU A 72 14.86 0.05 2.64
CA LEU A 72 15.29 1.00 3.69
C LEU A 72 16.71 0.73 4.17
N VAL A 73 17.14 -0.54 4.19
CA VAL A 73 18.47 -0.94 4.66
C VAL A 73 19.58 -0.34 3.78
N ARG A 74 19.32 -0.09 2.49
CA ARG A 74 20.30 0.55 1.59
C ARG A 74 20.62 1.99 1.96
N TYR A 75 19.73 2.62 2.73
CA TYR A 75 19.88 4.00 3.20
C TYR A 75 20.23 4.09 4.67
N ALA A 76 20.36 2.95 5.36
CA ALA A 76 20.71 2.88 6.78
C ALA A 76 22.23 2.86 7.00
N GLY A 77 22.68 3.53 8.06
CA GLY A 77 24.01 3.36 8.63
C GLY A 77 24.16 2.03 9.37
N ARG A 78 25.34 1.79 9.95
CA ARG A 78 25.60 0.58 10.76
C ARG A 78 24.79 0.55 12.06
N ASP A 79 24.41 1.71 12.55
CA ASP A 79 23.54 1.97 13.70
C ASP A 79 22.04 1.93 13.34
N GLY A 80 21.70 1.81 12.05
CA GLY A 80 20.32 1.85 11.59
C GLY A 80 19.76 3.26 11.44
N GLU A 81 20.59 4.30 11.55
CA GLU A 81 20.17 5.66 11.24
C GLU A 81 20.01 5.84 9.74
N LEU A 82 18.87 6.41 9.32
CA LEU A 82 18.57 6.58 7.91
C LEU A 82 19.22 7.86 7.38
N ARG A 83 19.89 7.74 6.23
CA ARG A 83 20.36 8.89 5.45
C ARG A 83 19.18 9.53 4.73
N GLU A 84 18.41 10.29 5.48
CA GLU A 84 17.13 10.89 5.09
C GLU A 84 17.16 11.58 3.71
N THR A 85 18.15 12.43 3.45
CA THR A 85 18.28 13.14 2.17
C THR A 85 18.44 12.19 0.98
N LEU A 86 19.18 11.08 1.16
CA LEU A 86 19.38 10.09 0.10
C LEU A 86 18.12 9.25 -0.13
N LEU A 87 17.42 8.89 0.96
CA LEU A 87 16.14 8.19 0.86
C LEU A 87 15.10 9.05 0.14
N ASP A 88 15.02 10.34 0.47
CA ASP A 88 14.07 11.27 -0.17
C ASP A 88 14.34 11.44 -1.66
N ALA A 89 15.60 11.66 -2.01
CA ALA A 89 16.02 11.76 -3.40
C ALA A 89 15.65 10.48 -4.18
N ALA A 90 15.87 9.30 -3.58
CA ALA A 90 15.51 8.04 -4.20
C ALA A 90 14.00 7.87 -4.36
N LEU A 91 13.20 8.20 -3.35
CA LEU A 91 11.73 8.14 -3.41
C LEU A 91 11.18 9.08 -4.48
N ARG A 92 11.66 10.33 -4.53
CA ARG A 92 11.27 11.31 -5.57
C ARG A 92 11.61 10.81 -6.97
N SER A 93 12.85 10.31 -7.14
CA SER A 93 13.30 9.75 -8.41
C SER A 93 12.42 8.59 -8.88
N ARG A 94 11.93 7.72 -7.97
CA ARG A 94 10.99 6.65 -8.34
C ARG A 94 9.64 7.17 -8.82
N VAL A 95 9.15 8.30 -8.29
CA VAL A 95 7.91 8.93 -8.76
C VAL A 95 8.09 9.52 -10.14
N GLU A 96 9.20 10.24 -10.37
CA GLU A 96 9.53 10.81 -11.69
C GLU A 96 9.73 9.73 -12.76
N GLU A 97 10.44 8.66 -12.40
CA GLU A 97 10.66 7.51 -13.28
C GLU A 97 9.34 6.79 -13.57
N GLY A 98 8.45 6.67 -12.57
CA GLY A 98 7.11 6.11 -12.71
C GLY A 98 6.23 6.89 -13.68
N GLU A 99 6.22 8.22 -13.55
CA GLU A 99 5.52 9.12 -14.46
C GLU A 99 5.97 8.88 -15.90
N ARG A 100 7.28 8.83 -16.13
CA ARG A 100 7.84 8.61 -17.47
C ARG A 100 7.47 7.22 -18.02
N LEU A 101 7.54 6.17 -17.20
CA LEU A 101 7.21 4.81 -17.63
C LEU A 101 5.73 4.64 -18.00
N HIS A 102 4.80 5.39 -17.39
CA HIS A 102 3.39 5.34 -17.81
C HIS A 102 3.18 5.77 -19.27
N ASP A 103 4.04 6.64 -19.79
CA ASP A 103 3.98 7.14 -21.17
C ASP A 103 4.82 6.29 -22.13
N GLU A 104 5.95 5.72 -21.65
CA GLU A 104 6.86 4.89 -22.46
C GLU A 104 6.41 3.42 -22.56
N THR A 105 5.66 2.91 -21.57
CA THR A 105 5.29 1.49 -21.52
C THR A 105 4.25 1.15 -22.58
N ARG A 106 4.59 0.17 -23.42
CA ARG A 106 3.63 -0.43 -24.35
C ARG A 106 2.81 -1.52 -23.66
N TRP A 107 1.67 -1.13 -23.12
CA TRP A 107 0.67 -2.06 -22.57
C TRP A 107 0.10 -2.95 -23.68
N ILE A 108 0.14 -4.27 -23.47
CA ILE A 108 -0.37 -5.25 -24.44
C ILE A 108 -1.90 -5.30 -24.38
N ASP A 109 -2.45 -5.21 -23.18
CA ASP A 109 -3.88 -5.17 -22.92
C ASP A 109 -4.43 -3.75 -23.11
N PRO A 110 -5.45 -3.54 -23.97
CA PRO A 110 -6.10 -2.24 -24.15
C PRO A 110 -6.69 -1.65 -22.86
N ASP A 111 -7.18 -2.49 -21.95
CA ASP A 111 -7.76 -2.04 -20.68
C ASP A 111 -6.67 -1.50 -19.77
N GLN A 112 -5.50 -2.15 -19.73
CA GLN A 112 -4.31 -1.65 -19.05
C GLN A 112 -3.80 -0.35 -19.68
N ALA A 113 -3.81 -0.24 -21.02
CA ALA A 113 -3.42 1.00 -21.70
C ALA A 113 -4.36 2.17 -21.36
N HIS A 114 -5.65 1.88 -21.19
CA HIS A 114 -6.64 2.86 -20.75
C HIS A 114 -6.45 3.23 -19.27
N ASP A 115 -6.29 2.24 -18.39
CA ASP A 115 -6.08 2.46 -16.96
C ASP A 115 -4.79 3.24 -16.68
N SER A 116 -3.67 2.91 -17.35
CA SER A 116 -2.39 3.62 -17.20
C SER A 116 -2.53 5.11 -17.51
N ARG A 117 -3.23 5.45 -18.60
CA ARG A 117 -3.45 6.85 -19.00
C ARG A 117 -4.30 7.62 -17.99
N ASN A 118 -5.30 6.96 -17.40
CA ASN A 118 -6.29 7.64 -16.55
C ASN A 118 -5.93 7.66 -15.07
N ASN A 119 -5.29 6.61 -14.56
CA ASN A 119 -5.05 6.42 -13.13
C ASN A 119 -3.57 6.59 -12.74
N ARG A 120 -2.63 6.41 -13.69
CA ARG A 120 -1.18 6.57 -13.45
C ARG A 120 -0.73 5.91 -12.14
N ARG A 121 -1.04 4.61 -11.99
CA ARG A 121 -0.88 3.88 -10.73
C ARG A 121 0.58 3.51 -10.49
N LEU A 122 1.11 4.01 -9.38
CA LEU A 122 2.46 3.72 -8.94
C LEU A 122 2.45 2.85 -7.68
N SER A 123 3.34 1.85 -7.65
CA SER A 123 3.66 1.07 -6.45
C SER A 123 5.15 1.21 -6.14
N VAL A 124 5.50 2.21 -5.33
CA VAL A 124 6.79 2.28 -4.65
C VAL A 124 6.72 1.35 -3.44
N PHE A 125 7.21 0.12 -3.64
CA PHE A 125 7.24 -0.93 -2.64
C PHE A 125 8.42 -0.72 -1.69
N VAL A 126 8.12 -0.25 -0.49
CA VAL A 126 9.11 0.04 0.55
C VAL A 126 9.29 -1.17 1.46
N ARG A 127 10.54 -1.65 1.55
CA ARG A 127 10.89 -2.91 2.21
C ARG A 127 11.91 -2.71 3.33
N GLY A 128 12.07 -3.75 4.16
CA GLY A 128 13.11 -3.79 5.19
C GLY A 128 12.75 -3.07 6.50
N TRP A 129 11.46 -2.96 6.83
CA TRP A 129 10.98 -2.34 8.07
C TRP A 129 11.48 -3.08 9.32
N GLY A 130 11.35 -4.41 9.33
CA GLY A 130 11.83 -5.27 10.42
C GLY A 130 13.34 -5.35 10.50
N ASP A 131 14.03 -5.30 9.35
CA ASP A 131 15.50 -5.25 9.31
C ASP A 131 16.02 -3.96 9.94
N LEU A 132 15.38 -2.82 9.65
CA LEU A 132 15.76 -1.53 10.23
C LEU A 132 15.66 -1.57 11.77
N VAL A 133 14.57 -2.13 12.30
CA VAL A 133 14.39 -2.34 13.75
C VAL A 133 15.47 -3.26 14.32
N ALA A 134 15.79 -4.35 13.60
CA ALA A 134 16.82 -5.28 14.02
C ALA A 134 18.23 -4.63 14.04
N ILE A 135 18.58 -3.84 13.01
CA ILE A 135 19.86 -3.13 12.92
C ILE A 135 19.99 -2.12 14.07
N ARG A 136 18.92 -1.39 14.40
CA ARG A 136 18.89 -0.44 15.53
C ARG A 136 18.97 -1.13 16.89
N GLY A 137 18.81 -2.45 16.96
CA GLY A 137 18.67 -3.17 18.22
C GLY A 137 17.42 -2.76 19.02
N ALA A 138 16.42 -2.17 18.35
CA ALA A 138 15.21 -1.69 19.00
C ALA A 138 14.27 -2.86 19.35
N ASP A 139 13.47 -2.68 20.41
CA ASP A 139 12.49 -3.70 20.80
C ASP A 139 11.23 -3.60 19.94
N PRO A 140 10.94 -4.56 19.05
CA PRO A 140 9.74 -4.53 18.22
C PRO A 140 8.43 -4.65 19.02
N ALA A 141 8.48 -5.04 20.30
CA ALA A 141 7.32 -5.04 21.18
C ALA A 141 7.02 -3.65 21.79
N SER A 142 7.97 -2.71 21.72
CA SER A 142 7.83 -1.37 22.25
C SER A 142 6.90 -0.50 21.41
N LEU A 143 6.06 0.28 22.08
CA LEU A 143 5.20 1.28 21.44
C LEU A 143 6.02 2.39 20.78
N ASP A 144 7.18 2.74 21.33
CA ASP A 144 8.02 3.80 20.76
C ASP A 144 8.62 3.35 19.43
N THR A 145 9.04 2.09 19.31
CA THR A 145 9.49 1.51 18.04
C THR A 145 8.39 1.50 16.98
N LEU A 146 7.15 1.20 17.37
CA LEU A 146 6.01 1.32 16.45
C LEU A 146 5.79 2.77 16.01
N ARG A 147 5.79 3.73 16.95
CA ARG A 147 5.60 5.16 16.65
C ARG A 147 6.67 5.69 15.70
N ASP A 148 7.92 5.29 15.89
CA ASP A 148 9.03 5.68 15.02
C ASP A 148 8.85 5.14 13.60
N LEU A 149 8.38 3.89 13.46
CA LEU A 149 8.08 3.33 12.14
C LEU A 149 6.87 3.98 11.47
N GLU A 150 5.81 4.29 12.24
CA GLU A 150 4.65 5.02 11.71
C GLU A 150 5.04 6.42 11.25
N ALA A 151 5.87 7.14 12.02
CA ALA A 151 6.41 8.44 11.63
C ALA A 151 7.27 8.36 10.37
N LEU A 152 8.10 7.32 10.25
CA LEU A 152 8.88 7.05 9.03
C LEU A 152 7.96 6.78 7.83
N ALA A 153 6.92 5.97 8.00
CA ALA A 153 5.96 5.69 6.93
C ALA A 153 5.18 6.93 6.50
N ASP A 154 4.77 7.79 7.44
CA ASP A 154 4.15 9.08 7.16
C ASP A 154 5.09 10.01 6.38
N ARG A 155 6.36 10.08 6.78
CA ARG A 155 7.39 10.85 6.08
C ARG A 155 7.57 10.37 4.65
N ILE A 156 7.69 9.05 4.44
CA ILE A 156 7.82 8.43 3.12
C ILE A 156 6.58 8.73 2.25
N ALA A 157 5.38 8.52 2.78
CA ALA A 157 4.14 8.85 2.07
C ALA A 157 4.07 10.34 1.72
N GLY A 158 4.51 11.22 2.62
CA GLY A 158 4.60 12.66 2.41
C GLY A 158 5.56 13.06 1.29
N VAL A 159 6.74 12.42 1.21
CA VAL A 159 7.72 12.64 0.15
C VAL A 159 7.16 12.21 -1.21
N LEU A 160 6.59 11.01 -1.30
CA LEU A 160 5.97 10.49 -2.52
C LEU A 160 4.80 11.38 -2.97
N GLY A 161 3.94 11.77 -2.02
CA GLY A 161 2.80 12.65 -2.27
C GLY A 161 3.22 14.05 -2.71
N THR A 162 4.30 14.59 -2.16
CA THR A 162 4.88 15.87 -2.59
C THR A 162 5.42 15.76 -4.02
N ALA A 163 6.22 14.74 -4.33
CA ALA A 163 6.73 14.54 -5.69
C ALA A 163 5.59 14.41 -6.72
N SER A 164 4.53 13.66 -6.38
CA SER A 164 3.35 13.51 -7.23
C SER A 164 2.59 14.82 -7.44
N ARG A 165 2.54 15.70 -6.41
CA ARG A 165 1.95 17.05 -6.51
C ARG A 165 2.81 17.99 -7.34
N ASP A 166 4.13 17.92 -7.20
CA ASP A 166 5.08 18.74 -7.98
C ASP A 166 4.89 18.45 -9.49
N ILE A 167 4.78 17.16 -9.86
CA ILE A 167 4.48 16.76 -11.24
C ILE A 167 3.08 17.21 -11.67
N ALA A 168 2.07 17.11 -10.80
CA ALA A 168 0.73 17.56 -11.11
C ALA A 168 0.66 19.07 -11.41
N GLY A 169 1.46 19.89 -10.70
CA GLY A 169 1.58 21.32 -10.95
C GLY A 169 2.18 21.64 -12.32
N ALA A 170 3.05 20.78 -12.85
CA ALA A 170 3.69 20.96 -14.15
C ALA A 170 2.91 20.34 -15.33
N SER A 171 2.27 19.19 -15.10
CA SER A 171 1.72 18.32 -16.17
C SER A 171 0.22 18.06 -16.05
N GLY A 172 -0.44 18.68 -15.07
CA GLY A 172 -1.85 18.46 -14.75
C GLY A 172 -2.08 17.28 -13.78
N TYR A 173 -3.23 17.29 -13.12
CA TYR A 173 -3.64 16.27 -12.15
C TYR A 173 -3.86 14.90 -12.80
N CYS A 174 -4.02 13.86 -11.96
CA CYS A 174 -4.44 12.54 -12.37
C CYS A 174 -5.77 12.63 -13.13
N PRO A 175 -5.86 12.14 -14.39
CA PRO A 175 -7.08 12.29 -15.19
C PRO A 175 -8.34 11.67 -14.57
N ALA A 176 -8.19 10.66 -13.72
CA ALA A 176 -9.29 10.10 -12.94
C ALA A 176 -10.03 11.14 -12.08
N ILE A 177 -9.34 12.21 -11.65
CA ILE A 177 -9.96 13.31 -10.90
C ILE A 177 -10.98 14.03 -11.79
N ASP A 178 -10.65 14.30 -13.05
CA ASP A 178 -11.58 14.95 -13.98
C ASP A 178 -12.79 14.06 -14.29
N ILE A 179 -12.57 12.74 -14.41
CA ILE A 179 -13.65 11.76 -14.60
C ILE A 179 -14.62 11.80 -13.40
N THR A 180 -14.10 11.82 -12.17
CA THR A 180 -14.92 11.97 -10.96
C THR A 180 -15.62 13.33 -10.92
N GLY A 181 -14.92 14.40 -11.29
CA GLY A 181 -15.42 15.76 -11.30
C GLY A 181 -16.54 16.01 -12.30
N ALA A 182 -16.57 15.31 -13.44
CA ALA A 182 -17.64 15.42 -14.44
C ALA A 182 -19.04 15.17 -13.85
N GLY A 183 -19.14 14.31 -12.82
CA GLY A 183 -20.38 14.11 -12.08
C GLY A 183 -20.80 15.33 -11.26
N VAL A 184 -19.82 15.96 -10.60
CA VAL A 184 -19.99 17.12 -9.71
C VAL A 184 -20.35 18.39 -10.49
N LEU A 185 -19.79 18.55 -11.69
CA LEU A 185 -19.97 19.76 -12.51
C LEU A 185 -21.41 20.01 -13.00
N ARG A 186 -22.27 19.00 -12.86
CA ARG A 186 -23.70 19.06 -13.19
C ARG A 186 -24.55 19.79 -12.13
N HIS A 187 -23.96 20.15 -10.99
CA HIS A 187 -24.66 20.72 -9.84
C HIS A 187 -24.56 22.25 -9.69
N GLY A 188 -24.10 22.97 -10.72
CA GLY A 188 -24.10 24.45 -10.77
C GLY A 188 -22.79 25.11 -10.33
N GLN A 189 -22.72 26.44 -10.46
CA GLN A 189 -21.43 27.18 -10.37
C GLN A 189 -20.75 27.14 -9.00
N GLU A 190 -21.51 27.14 -7.91
CA GLU A 190 -20.96 27.08 -6.55
C GLU A 190 -20.25 25.74 -6.30
N MET A 191 -20.91 24.63 -6.66
CA MET A 191 -20.33 23.30 -6.53
C MET A 191 -19.10 23.13 -7.43
N ASN A 192 -19.11 23.76 -8.62
CA ASN A 192 -17.94 23.78 -9.50
C ASN A 192 -16.74 24.52 -8.87
N ALA A 193 -16.98 25.63 -8.17
CA ALA A 193 -15.94 26.36 -7.47
C ALA A 193 -15.38 25.55 -6.28
N LEU A 194 -16.26 24.89 -5.51
CA LEU A 194 -15.85 23.99 -4.42
C LEU A 194 -15.01 22.82 -4.93
N TRP A 195 -15.45 22.18 -6.02
CA TRP A 195 -14.71 21.10 -6.67
C TRP A 195 -13.30 21.55 -7.10
N ARG A 196 -13.19 22.67 -7.83
CA ARG A 196 -11.89 23.22 -8.25
C ARG A 196 -10.99 23.50 -7.05
N ARG A 197 -11.51 24.10 -5.99
CA ARG A 197 -10.74 24.35 -4.76
C ARG A 197 -10.27 23.04 -4.11
N ALA A 198 -11.12 22.02 -4.09
CA ALA A 198 -10.76 20.70 -3.56
C ALA A 198 -9.65 20.06 -4.39
N VAL A 199 -9.72 20.14 -5.73
CA VAL A 199 -8.68 19.66 -6.64
C VAL A 199 -7.37 20.42 -6.44
N MET A 200 -7.40 21.76 -6.34
CA MET A 200 -6.20 22.56 -6.10
C MET A 200 -5.48 22.18 -4.79
N ASN A 201 -6.25 21.84 -3.75
CA ASN A 201 -5.69 21.52 -2.43
C ASN A 201 -5.21 20.07 -2.28
N ASN A 202 -5.77 19.14 -3.07
CA ASN A 202 -5.59 17.70 -2.84
C ASN A 202 -5.14 16.93 -4.09
N GLY A 203 -5.11 17.59 -5.25
CA GLY A 203 -4.83 16.95 -6.53
C GLY A 203 -3.40 16.44 -6.60
N VAL A 204 -3.26 15.22 -7.06
CA VAL A 204 -1.99 14.50 -7.26
C VAL A 204 -1.91 14.01 -8.69
N ARG A 205 -0.72 13.64 -9.17
CA ARG A 205 -0.54 13.08 -10.51
C ARG A 205 -0.86 11.59 -10.59
N HIS A 206 -0.56 10.85 -9.52
CA HIS A 206 -0.65 9.39 -9.45
C HIS A 206 -1.74 8.97 -8.47
N ARG A 207 -2.60 8.02 -8.88
CA ARG A 207 -3.69 7.52 -8.02
C ARG A 207 -3.21 6.73 -6.81
N ASN A 208 -2.14 5.97 -6.96
CA ASN A 208 -1.53 5.18 -5.89
C ASN A 208 -0.03 5.50 -5.84
N LEU A 209 0.62 5.28 -4.69
CA LEU A 209 2.03 5.61 -4.51
C LEU A 209 2.78 4.59 -3.63
N LEU A 210 2.43 4.50 -2.34
CA LEU A 210 3.14 3.68 -1.36
C LEU A 210 2.57 2.27 -1.30
N THR A 211 3.46 1.28 -1.33
CA THR A 211 3.14 -0.12 -1.12
C THR A 211 3.98 -0.67 0.02
N ILE A 212 3.36 -1.38 0.95
CA ILE A 212 4.03 -2.05 2.08
C ILE A 212 3.56 -3.50 2.14
N SER A 213 4.47 -4.43 2.45
CA SER A 213 4.07 -5.79 2.82
C SER A 213 3.95 -5.93 4.33
N PRO A 214 2.89 -6.56 4.86
CA PRO A 214 2.85 -6.96 6.26
C PRO A 214 3.97 -7.95 6.63
N TRP A 215 4.58 -8.62 5.66
CA TRP A 215 5.73 -9.50 5.92
C TRP A 215 7.04 -8.74 6.11
N ASP A 216 7.16 -7.52 5.60
CA ASP A 216 8.39 -6.73 5.75
C ASP A 216 8.59 -6.20 7.19
N VAL A 217 7.60 -6.35 8.08
CA VAL A 217 7.79 -6.05 9.51
C VAL A 217 8.71 -7.07 10.19
N PHE A 218 8.94 -8.23 9.58
CA PHE A 218 9.89 -9.22 10.05
C PHE A 218 11.26 -8.99 9.39
N PRO A 219 12.36 -9.08 10.15
CA PRO A 219 13.70 -9.06 9.56
C PRO A 219 13.92 -10.27 8.65
N ARG A 220 14.53 -10.06 7.48
CA ARG A 220 14.76 -11.09 6.45
C ARG A 220 15.78 -12.15 6.90
N ALA A 221 16.78 -11.73 7.67
CA ALA A 221 17.89 -12.60 8.10
C ALA A 221 17.62 -13.33 9.43
N ALA A 222 16.41 -13.25 9.99
CA ALA A 222 16.08 -13.90 11.25
C ALA A 222 14.70 -14.58 11.19
N PRO A 223 14.42 -15.55 12.09
CA PRO A 223 13.09 -16.13 12.21
C PRO A 223 12.04 -15.04 12.50
N ALA A 224 10.87 -15.15 11.88
CA ALA A 224 9.71 -14.29 12.11
C ALA A 224 9.19 -14.45 13.54
N ALA A 225 9.82 -13.76 14.49
CA ALA A 225 9.41 -13.79 15.89
C ALA A 225 8.12 -12.99 16.10
N PHE A 226 7.18 -13.56 16.86
CA PHE A 226 5.85 -12.99 17.10
C PHE A 226 5.84 -11.53 17.58
N ARG A 227 6.85 -11.11 18.34
CA ARG A 227 6.98 -9.74 18.82
C ARG A 227 6.95 -8.69 17.70
N TYR A 228 7.43 -9.01 16.50
CA TYR A 228 7.40 -8.11 15.34
C TYR A 228 5.99 -7.87 14.79
N MET A 229 5.00 -8.70 15.14
CA MET A 229 3.61 -8.44 14.77
C MET A 229 3.06 -7.14 15.37
N ASN A 230 3.70 -6.61 16.43
CA ASN A 230 3.32 -5.31 16.99
C ASN A 230 3.61 -4.14 16.05
N LEU A 231 4.43 -4.35 15.02
CA LEU A 231 4.76 -3.34 14.03
C LEU A 231 3.80 -3.33 12.83
N LEU A 232 2.89 -4.31 12.72
CA LEU A 232 1.90 -4.40 11.64
C LEU A 232 1.04 -3.15 11.40
N PRO A 233 0.72 -2.29 12.40
CA PRO A 233 -0.04 -1.07 12.14
C PRO A 233 0.61 -0.12 11.11
N VAL A 234 1.93 -0.20 10.88
CA VAL A 234 2.62 0.59 9.84
C VAL A 234 2.01 0.39 8.44
N VAL A 235 1.44 -0.79 8.17
CA VAL A 235 0.83 -1.13 6.87
C VAL A 235 -0.37 -0.24 6.56
N ARG A 236 -1.02 0.38 7.56
CA ARG A 236 -2.15 1.31 7.36
C ARG A 236 -1.78 2.56 6.55
N LYS A 237 -0.49 2.87 6.45
CA LYS A 237 0.01 4.03 5.70
C LYS A 237 0.12 3.75 4.20
N ALA A 238 0.03 2.48 3.79
CA ALA A 238 0.16 2.10 2.38
C ALA A 238 -1.14 2.33 1.59
N HIS A 239 -0.97 2.68 0.32
CA HIS A 239 -2.05 2.77 -0.66
C HIS A 239 -2.41 1.42 -1.26
N SER A 240 -1.46 0.47 -1.25
CA SER A 240 -1.69 -0.91 -1.66
C SER A 240 -0.80 -1.85 -0.84
N VAL A 241 -1.16 -3.15 -0.82
CA VAL A 241 -0.48 -4.15 0.01
C VAL A 241 0.18 -5.20 -0.86
N SER A 242 1.44 -5.50 -0.58
CA SER A 242 2.15 -6.64 -1.17
C SER A 242 2.09 -7.85 -0.25
N LEU A 243 1.73 -9.01 -0.77
CA LEU A 243 1.80 -10.29 -0.06
C LEU A 243 3.13 -11.00 -0.24
N ARG A 244 4.15 -10.32 -0.82
CA ARG A 244 5.50 -10.88 -0.94
C ARG A 244 6.06 -11.20 0.44
N ARG A 245 6.38 -12.47 0.66
CA ARG A 245 6.95 -12.96 1.91
C ARG A 245 8.40 -13.33 1.70
N ASP A 246 9.28 -12.57 2.33
CA ASP A 246 10.70 -12.92 2.50
C ASP A 246 11.01 -13.38 3.94
N ALA A 247 9.98 -13.46 4.81
CA ALA A 247 10.10 -13.83 6.21
C ALA A 247 10.20 -15.35 6.41
N ASN A 248 11.13 -15.78 7.27
CA ASN A 248 11.27 -17.18 7.67
C ASN A 248 10.23 -17.56 8.74
N ILE A 249 9.24 -18.37 8.35
CA ILE A 249 8.15 -18.86 9.21
C ILE A 249 8.26 -20.38 9.46
N ALA A 250 9.41 -21.00 9.26
CA ALA A 250 9.56 -22.47 9.40
C ALA A 250 9.19 -22.98 10.81
N HIS A 251 9.30 -22.13 11.83
CA HIS A 251 8.93 -22.43 13.22
C HIS A 251 7.46 -22.16 13.55
N TRP A 252 6.70 -21.54 12.65
CA TRP A 252 5.27 -21.25 12.87
C TRP A 252 4.43 -22.53 12.74
N GLN A 253 3.24 -22.48 13.33
CA GLN A 253 2.16 -23.44 13.12
C GLN A 253 0.99 -22.78 12.37
N ALA A 254 0.00 -23.57 11.95
CA ALA A 254 -1.18 -23.06 11.27
C ALA A 254 -1.94 -21.99 12.08
N ALA A 255 -1.94 -22.11 13.41
CA ALA A 255 -2.53 -21.12 14.31
C ALA A 255 -1.81 -19.77 14.24
N ASP A 256 -0.48 -19.79 14.12
CA ASP A 256 0.36 -18.59 14.05
C ASP A 256 0.14 -17.85 12.74
N PHE A 257 0.11 -18.61 11.65
CA PHE A 257 -0.18 -18.11 10.30
C PHE A 257 -1.58 -17.48 10.22
N ARG A 258 -2.58 -18.15 10.80
CA ARG A 258 -3.94 -17.63 10.93
C ARG A 258 -3.96 -16.32 11.72
N ALA A 259 -3.34 -16.30 12.91
CA ALA A 259 -3.31 -15.12 13.76
C ALA A 259 -2.65 -13.91 13.07
N PHE A 260 -1.59 -14.15 12.30
CA PHE A 260 -0.96 -13.14 11.45
C PHE A 260 -1.96 -12.56 10.43
N HIS A 261 -2.57 -13.40 9.61
CA HIS A 261 -3.49 -12.92 8.58
C HIS A 261 -4.73 -12.26 9.17
N GLU A 262 -5.32 -12.80 10.24
CA GLU A 262 -6.46 -12.17 10.93
C GLU A 262 -6.11 -10.77 11.47
N ARG A 263 -4.92 -10.59 12.04
CA ARG A 263 -4.44 -9.28 12.51
C ARG A 263 -4.22 -8.31 11.36
N VAL A 264 -3.61 -8.75 10.26
CA VAL A 264 -3.48 -7.94 9.04
C VAL A 264 -4.87 -7.53 8.51
N ALA A 265 -5.82 -8.45 8.46
CA ALA A 265 -7.21 -8.19 8.06
C ALA A 265 -7.85 -7.08 8.89
N ALA A 266 -7.75 -7.19 10.21
CA ALA A 266 -8.34 -6.24 11.14
C ALA A 266 -7.75 -4.84 10.97
N ILE A 267 -6.42 -4.77 10.82
CA ILE A 267 -5.69 -3.52 10.59
C ILE A 267 -6.14 -2.86 9.28
N LEU A 268 -6.20 -3.61 8.19
CA LEU A 268 -6.59 -3.08 6.88
C LEU A 268 -8.06 -2.62 6.87
N ARG A 269 -8.98 -3.39 7.48
CA ARG A 269 -10.39 -2.97 7.61
C ARG A 269 -10.54 -1.68 8.43
N SER A 270 -9.81 -1.56 9.54
CA SER A 270 -9.85 -0.35 10.38
C SER A 270 -9.32 0.92 9.70
N ALA A 271 -8.58 0.78 8.60
CA ALA A 271 -8.13 1.90 7.79
C ALA A 271 -9.24 2.41 6.85
N VAL A 272 -10.10 1.49 6.36
CA VAL A 272 -11.27 1.80 5.53
C VAL A 272 -12.39 2.42 6.36
N ASP A 273 -12.56 1.97 7.61
CA ASP A 273 -13.60 2.44 8.53
C ASP A 273 -13.25 3.75 9.26
N ALA A 274 -12.25 4.51 8.79
CA ALA A 274 -12.01 5.85 9.31
C ALA A 274 -13.31 6.66 9.16
N PRO A 275 -13.87 7.22 10.25
CA PRO A 275 -15.18 7.86 10.19
C PRO A 275 -15.11 8.98 9.14
N PRO A 276 -16.16 9.17 8.33
CA PRO A 276 -16.23 10.32 7.45
C PRO A 276 -16.05 11.56 8.34
N VAL A 277 -14.92 12.24 8.22
CA VAL A 277 -14.75 13.55 8.82
C VAL A 277 -15.73 14.42 8.05
N ALA A 278 -16.91 14.58 8.63
CA ALA A 278 -17.90 15.54 8.19
C ALA A 278 -17.23 16.92 8.21
N ARG A 279 -16.66 17.33 7.08
CA ARG A 279 -16.46 18.74 6.80
C ARG A 279 -17.83 19.27 6.44
N ARG A 280 -18.44 19.98 7.39
CA ARG A 280 -19.54 20.90 7.12
C ARG A 280 -19.16 21.72 5.88
N LEU A 281 -20.05 21.73 4.89
CA LEU A 281 -19.98 22.62 3.73
C LEU A 281 -19.87 24.08 4.21
#